data_AF-A0A535BDA8-F1
#
_entry.id   AF-A0A535BDA8-F1
#
_cell.length_a   1.000
_cell.length_b   1.000
_cell.length_c   1.000
_cell.angle_alpha   90.00
_cell.angle_beta   90.00
_cell.angle_gamma   90.00
#
_symmetry.space_group_name_H-M   'P 1'
#
loop_
_entity.id
_entity.type
_entity.pdbx_description
1 polymer ?
#
loop_
_entity_poly.entity_id
_entity_poly.type
_entity_poly.pdbx_seq_one_letter_code
_entity_poly.pdbx_strand_id
1 'polypeptide(L)'
;MMPGRYLPMHDSDRTREGYLVIADIAGYTRFLVGTELEHAQSIVEELTNLIRRRLVPPLRFVKLEGDAVFCYADARTLHEGESLVELLEVCYFEFSNLLFNMERATTCRCAACASIGSLDLKFVAHYGSFVAQRGAGGEDVAGPDVILVHRLLKNTITERTGIGAYVFFTGACMERLPPHFELPKHSENYESFGETSGAVHDLGPVLEQMRQQRREYVSAEGADYEATIEVPYPPPVVWQYVVDPVQRLRWACVLFDKNPDTVARNEHGRAGVGGKVHCNHGPAEAYREVIDWRPFNYFTLRGLAQFRGGFIPARQMVETFELAPRADGGTRLSWRIRFLDRSRFSMLTLKAITLLFRGGVGYGKAKLQAALEEDMAAALGPTS
;
A
#
# COMPACT_ATOMS: atom_id res chain seq x y z
N MET A 1 -55.96 -4.12 -8.46
CA MET A 1 -54.65 -4.54 -7.90
C MET A 1 -53.68 -4.58 -9.08
N MET A 2 -52.91 -3.51 -9.29
CA MET A 2 -51.92 -3.47 -10.37
C MET A 2 -50.66 -4.18 -9.88
N PRO A 3 -50.08 -5.13 -10.64
CA PRO A 3 -48.80 -5.72 -10.28
C PRO A 3 -47.72 -4.64 -10.40
N GLY A 4 -46.99 -4.41 -9.30
CA GLY A 4 -45.90 -3.45 -9.25
C GLY A 4 -44.85 -3.78 -10.30
N ARG A 5 -44.66 -2.88 -11.26
CA ARG A 5 -43.51 -2.89 -12.17
C ARG A 5 -42.26 -2.68 -11.32
N TYR A 6 -41.50 -3.73 -11.08
CA TYR A 6 -40.11 -3.61 -10.65
C TYR A 6 -39.37 -2.84 -11.76
N LEU A 7 -38.89 -1.64 -11.43
CA LEU A 7 -37.95 -0.92 -12.28
C LEU A 7 -36.68 -1.79 -12.40
N PRO A 8 -36.06 -1.87 -13.59
CA PRO A 8 -34.84 -2.65 -13.76
C PRO A 8 -33.73 -2.04 -12.90
N MET A 9 -33.21 -2.81 -11.92
CA MET A 9 -32.04 -2.42 -11.14
C MET A 9 -30.86 -2.20 -12.10
N HIS A 10 -30.28 -1.01 -12.07
CA HIS A 10 -29.02 -0.74 -12.75
C HIS A 10 -27.88 -1.44 -12.02
N ASP A 11 -26.84 -1.85 -12.74
CA ASP A 11 -25.66 -2.54 -12.17
C ASP A 11 -24.95 -1.70 -11.08
N SER A 12 -25.22 -0.39 -11.05
CA SER A 12 -24.84 0.56 -9.98
C SER A 12 -25.60 0.40 -8.66
N ASP A 13 -26.49 -0.57 -8.53
CA ASP A 13 -27.34 -0.79 -7.34
C ASP A 13 -27.04 -2.13 -6.66
N ARG A 14 -25.96 -2.81 -7.07
CA ARG A 14 -25.55 -4.08 -6.47
C ARG A 14 -24.72 -3.83 -5.22
N THR A 15 -25.06 -4.56 -4.16
CA THR A 15 -24.23 -4.62 -2.95
C THR A 15 -22.85 -5.17 -3.29
N ARG A 16 -21.82 -4.44 -2.88
CA ARG A 16 -20.41 -4.78 -3.00
C ARG A 16 -19.86 -5.05 -1.61
N GLU A 17 -18.76 -5.79 -1.54
CA GLU A 17 -17.98 -5.96 -0.33
C GLU A 17 -16.58 -5.42 -0.53
N GLY A 18 -16.01 -4.84 0.51
CA GLY A 18 -14.66 -4.32 0.46
C GLY A 18 -14.29 -3.44 1.64
N TYR A 19 -13.22 -2.69 1.46
CA TYR A 19 -12.64 -1.81 2.46
C TYR A 19 -13.25 -0.42 2.38
N LEU A 20 -13.63 0.12 3.52
CA LEU A 20 -14.03 1.51 3.75
C LEU A 20 -12.95 2.15 4.62
N VAL A 21 -12.37 3.25 4.14
CA VAL A 21 -11.25 3.93 4.81
C VAL A 21 -11.56 5.41 4.91
N ILE A 22 -11.60 5.94 6.14
CA ILE A 22 -11.63 7.38 6.37
C ILE A 22 -10.33 7.80 7.03
N ALA A 23 -9.68 8.82 6.46
CA ALA A 23 -8.55 9.52 7.04
C ALA A 23 -9.05 10.87 7.58
N ASP A 24 -8.85 11.17 8.85
CA ASP A 24 -9.40 12.34 9.56
C ASP A 24 -8.27 13.10 10.28
N ILE A 25 -8.19 14.41 10.07
CA ILE A 25 -7.11 15.22 10.64
C ILE A 25 -7.42 15.52 12.11
N ALA A 26 -6.69 14.87 13.01
CA ALA A 26 -6.83 15.11 14.43
C ALA A 26 -6.40 16.54 14.78
N GLY A 27 -7.18 17.20 15.65
CA GLY A 27 -6.95 18.59 16.07
C GLY A 27 -7.56 19.66 15.16
N TYR A 28 -8.15 19.28 14.02
CA TYR A 28 -8.70 20.20 13.03
C TYR A 28 -9.73 21.21 13.57
N THR A 29 -10.74 20.75 14.33
CA THR A 29 -11.78 21.66 14.86
C THR A 29 -11.17 22.78 15.71
N ARG A 30 -10.17 22.44 16.55
CA ARG A 30 -9.47 23.43 17.39
C ARG A 30 -8.63 24.37 16.53
N PHE A 31 -7.97 23.82 15.51
CA PHE A 31 -7.17 24.57 14.56
C PHE A 31 -8.00 25.61 13.80
N LEU A 32 -9.19 25.28 13.30
CA LEU A 32 -10.03 26.25 12.61
C LEU A 32 -10.63 27.33 13.52
N VAL A 33 -11.11 26.96 14.71
CA VAL A 33 -11.80 27.91 15.60
C VAL A 33 -10.83 28.90 16.24
N GLY A 34 -9.57 28.50 16.43
CA GLY A 34 -8.56 29.29 17.14
C GLY A 34 -7.64 30.14 16.27
N THR A 35 -7.84 30.17 14.94
CA THR A 35 -6.82 30.70 14.02
C THR A 35 -7.38 31.49 12.84
N GLU A 36 -6.49 32.09 12.07
CA GLU A 36 -6.80 32.86 10.85
C GLU A 36 -7.32 31.92 9.75
N LEU A 37 -8.62 32.04 9.47
CA LEU A 37 -9.38 31.10 8.64
C LEU A 37 -8.77 30.85 7.25
N GLU A 38 -8.28 31.89 6.58
CA GLU A 38 -7.73 31.78 5.22
C GLU A 38 -6.49 30.87 5.18
N HIS A 39 -5.55 31.07 6.10
CA HIS A 39 -4.35 30.24 6.18
C HIS A 39 -4.67 28.84 6.68
N ALA A 40 -5.56 28.72 7.66
CA ALA A 40 -5.98 27.43 8.18
C ALA A 40 -6.62 26.57 7.08
N GLN A 41 -7.49 27.16 6.25
CA GLN A 41 -8.10 26.49 5.11
C GLN A 41 -7.07 26.07 4.05
N SER A 42 -6.12 26.95 3.72
CA SER A 42 -5.05 26.62 2.76
C SER A 42 -4.19 25.44 3.22
N ILE A 43 -3.85 25.37 4.51
CA ILE A 43 -3.07 24.28 5.10
C ILE A 43 -3.86 22.97 5.02
N VAL A 44 -5.14 22.99 5.41
CA VAL A 44 -6.01 21.80 5.38
C VAL A 44 -6.24 21.31 3.96
N GLU A 45 -6.40 22.21 2.99
CA GLU A 45 -6.52 21.85 1.57
C GLU A 45 -5.27 21.13 1.06
N GLU A 46 -4.08 21.60 1.42
CA GLU A 46 -2.83 20.96 1.00
C GLU A 46 -2.66 19.58 1.64
N LEU A 47 -3.00 19.44 2.94
CA LEU A 47 -2.96 18.17 3.67
C LEU A 47 -3.96 17.15 3.12
N THR A 48 -5.22 17.54 2.91
CA THR A 48 -6.25 16.64 2.35
C THR A 48 -5.93 16.25 0.90
N ASN A 49 -5.36 17.15 0.10
CA ASN A 49 -4.86 16.83 -1.23
C ASN A 49 -3.69 15.83 -1.20
N LEU A 50 -2.78 15.92 -0.22
CA LEU A 50 -1.75 14.91 -0.02
C LEU A 50 -2.37 13.55 0.34
N ILE A 51 -3.26 13.51 1.34
CA ILE A 51 -3.92 12.28 1.79
C ILE A 51 -4.62 11.59 0.61
N ARG A 52 -5.42 12.34 -0.16
CA ARG A 52 -6.09 11.82 -1.35
C ARG A 52 -5.10 11.23 -2.36
N ARG A 53 -4.02 11.96 -2.69
CA ARG A 53 -2.99 11.48 -3.63
C ARG A 53 -2.24 10.24 -3.16
N ARG A 54 -2.12 10.04 -1.84
CA ARG A 54 -1.43 8.87 -1.26
C ARG A 54 -2.34 7.66 -1.17
N LEU A 55 -3.63 7.85 -0.91
CA LEU A 55 -4.59 6.74 -0.80
C LEU A 55 -5.14 6.28 -2.17
N VAL A 56 -5.19 7.18 -3.15
CA VAL A 56 -5.83 6.95 -4.45
C VAL A 56 -4.81 7.13 -5.57
N PRO A 57 -4.48 6.09 -6.35
CA PRO A 57 -4.85 4.65 -6.23
C PRO A 57 -4.07 3.91 -5.11
N PRO A 58 -4.48 2.68 -4.68
CA PRO A 58 -5.43 1.76 -5.31
C PRO A 58 -6.86 1.88 -4.76
N LEU A 59 -7.08 2.68 -3.71
CA LEU A 59 -8.44 2.99 -3.27
C LEU A 59 -9.12 3.92 -4.29
N ARG A 60 -10.43 4.02 -4.20
CA ARG A 60 -11.28 4.93 -4.96
C ARG A 60 -11.76 6.03 -4.03
N PHE A 61 -11.59 7.27 -4.47
CA PHE A 61 -12.08 8.44 -3.77
C PHE A 61 -13.61 8.47 -3.80
N VAL A 62 -14.24 8.69 -2.64
CA VAL A 62 -15.67 8.97 -2.53
C VAL A 62 -15.87 10.48 -2.47
N LYS A 63 -15.46 11.09 -1.36
CA LYS A 63 -15.68 12.50 -1.08
C LYS A 63 -14.74 13.01 0.01
N LEU A 64 -14.73 14.33 0.15
CA LEU A 64 -14.05 15.06 1.20
C LEU A 64 -15.11 15.67 2.13
N GLU A 65 -14.94 15.48 3.44
CA GLU A 65 -15.90 15.86 4.47
C GLU A 65 -15.25 16.81 5.47
N GLY A 66 -15.03 18.06 5.04
CA GLY A 66 -14.22 19.01 5.81
C GLY A 66 -12.75 18.60 5.80
N ASP A 67 -12.28 18.00 6.88
CA ASP A 67 -10.91 17.53 7.07
C ASP A 67 -10.73 16.02 6.87
N ALA A 68 -11.83 15.30 6.63
CA ALA A 68 -11.79 13.87 6.39
C ALA A 68 -11.77 13.53 4.88
N VAL A 69 -10.94 12.57 4.50
CA VAL A 69 -10.89 11.97 3.16
C VAL A 69 -11.49 10.57 3.23
N PHE A 70 -12.61 10.35 2.53
CA PHE A 70 -13.28 9.05 2.47
C PHE A 70 -12.98 8.33 1.17
N CYS A 71 -12.44 7.11 1.30
CA CYS A 71 -12.08 6.23 0.21
C CYS A 71 -12.68 4.83 0.43
N TYR A 72 -12.84 4.08 -0.66
CA TYR A 72 -13.19 2.66 -0.61
C TYR A 72 -12.36 1.82 -1.57
N ALA A 73 -12.29 0.52 -1.35
CA ALA A 73 -11.76 -0.43 -2.32
C ALA A 73 -12.59 -1.72 -2.29
N ASP A 74 -12.77 -2.34 -3.44
CA ASP A 74 -13.39 -3.66 -3.52
C ASP A 74 -12.53 -4.73 -2.84
N ALA A 75 -13.16 -5.82 -2.40
CA ALA A 75 -12.50 -6.92 -1.71
C ALA A 75 -11.29 -7.51 -2.45
N ARG A 76 -11.27 -7.44 -3.78
CA ARG A 76 -10.20 -8.00 -4.63
C ARG A 76 -9.07 -7.01 -4.94
N THR A 77 -9.22 -5.73 -4.59
CA THR A 77 -8.27 -4.67 -4.95
C THR A 77 -6.98 -4.73 -4.13
N LEU A 78 -7.06 -5.23 -2.89
CA LEU A 78 -5.95 -5.33 -1.94
C LEU A 78 -5.70 -6.80 -1.62
N HIS A 79 -4.65 -7.37 -2.20
CA HIS A 79 -4.19 -8.72 -1.94
C HIS A 79 -3.63 -8.82 -0.50
N GLU A 80 -4.04 -9.84 0.25
CA GLU A 80 -3.57 -10.19 1.61
C GLU A 80 -3.71 -9.10 2.70
N GLY A 81 -4.36 -7.96 2.43
CA GLY A 81 -4.58 -6.86 3.39
C GLY A 81 -3.31 -6.11 3.84
N GLU A 82 -2.10 -6.68 3.68
CA GLU A 82 -0.83 -6.04 4.03
C GLU A 82 -0.64 -4.71 3.29
N SER A 83 -1.01 -4.65 2.01
CA SER A 83 -0.94 -3.41 1.23
C SER A 83 -1.86 -2.32 1.75
N LEU A 84 -2.95 -2.64 2.46
CA LEU A 84 -3.76 -1.63 3.15
C LEU A 84 -2.95 -0.99 4.27
N VAL A 85 -2.33 -1.82 5.11
CA VAL A 85 -1.54 -1.35 6.25
C VAL A 85 -0.40 -0.47 5.76
N GLU A 86 0.35 -0.93 4.76
CA GLU A 86 1.44 -0.16 4.14
C GLU A 86 0.96 1.18 3.55
N LEU A 87 -0.21 1.20 2.92
CA LEU A 87 -0.80 2.40 2.35
C LEU A 87 -1.07 3.47 3.40
N LEU A 88 -1.64 3.06 4.54
CA LEU A 88 -1.95 3.96 5.65
C LEU A 88 -0.66 4.43 6.35
N GLU A 89 0.31 3.54 6.57
CA GLU A 89 1.62 3.87 7.14
C GLU A 89 2.38 4.88 6.27
N VAL A 90 2.45 4.66 4.95
CA VAL A 90 3.09 5.60 4.01
C VAL A 90 2.34 6.92 3.93
N CYS A 91 0.99 6.89 3.92
CA CYS A 91 0.19 8.11 3.93
C CYS A 91 0.49 8.97 5.16
N TYR A 92 0.60 8.34 6.34
CA TYR A 92 0.97 9.04 7.57
C TYR A 92 2.38 9.61 7.51
N PHE A 93 3.36 8.82 7.07
CA PHE A 93 4.75 9.26 6.94
C PHE A 93 4.88 10.52 6.07
N GLU A 94 4.20 10.54 4.93
CA GLU A 94 4.20 11.68 4.01
C GLU A 94 3.45 12.89 4.59
N PHE A 95 2.36 12.65 5.33
CA PHE A 95 1.62 13.70 6.04
C PHE A 95 2.49 14.37 7.10
N SER A 96 3.16 13.60 7.95
CA SER A 96 4.06 14.12 8.98
C SER A 96 5.25 14.89 8.39
N ASN A 97 5.79 14.44 7.25
CA ASN A 97 6.85 15.17 6.54
C ASN A 97 6.34 16.49 5.95
N LEU A 98 5.11 16.52 5.42
CA LEU A 98 4.51 17.74 4.91
C LEU A 98 4.30 18.76 6.02
N LEU A 99 3.75 18.34 7.18
CA LEU A 99 3.61 19.21 8.35
C LEU A 99 4.96 19.81 8.78
N PHE A 100 5.99 18.97 8.92
CA PHE A 100 7.33 19.43 9.28
C PHE A 100 7.91 20.43 8.28
N ASN A 101 7.70 20.19 6.99
CA ASN A 101 8.15 21.11 5.93
C ASN A 101 7.40 22.44 5.98
N MET A 102 6.07 22.42 6.16
CA MET A 102 5.26 23.62 6.31
C MET A 102 5.70 24.44 7.52
N GLU A 103 5.91 23.80 8.68
CA GLU A 103 6.36 24.46 9.90
C GLU A 103 7.70 25.17 9.69
N ARG A 104 8.65 24.53 9.01
CA ARG A 104 9.97 25.11 8.73
C ARG A 104 9.96 26.19 7.65
N ALA A 105 9.12 26.06 6.64
CA ALA A 105 9.04 27.01 5.54
C ALA A 105 8.25 28.28 5.92
N THR A 106 7.42 28.21 6.95
CA THR A 106 6.54 29.30 7.34
C THR A 106 7.29 30.40 8.10
N THR A 107 7.22 31.61 7.55
CA THR A 107 7.74 32.84 8.20
C THR A 107 6.64 33.67 8.86
N CYS A 108 5.37 33.35 8.56
CA CYS A 108 4.21 33.98 9.15
C CYS A 108 4.07 33.62 10.64
N ARG A 109 3.71 34.60 11.47
CA ARG A 109 3.57 34.44 12.92
C ARG A 109 2.12 34.36 13.40
N CYS A 110 1.19 34.12 12.47
CA CYS A 110 -0.22 34.00 12.78
C CYS A 110 -0.50 32.72 13.59
N ALA A 111 -1.63 32.66 14.30
CA ALA A 111 -1.96 31.53 15.16
C ALA A 111 -2.11 30.23 14.35
N ALA A 112 -2.62 30.31 13.11
CA ALA A 112 -2.75 29.15 12.20
C ALA A 112 -1.38 28.55 11.92
N CYS A 113 -0.45 29.38 11.47
CA CYS A 113 0.90 28.99 11.13
C CYS A 113 1.68 28.44 12.33
N ALA A 114 1.52 29.05 13.51
CA ALA A 114 2.16 28.58 14.73
C ALA A 114 1.59 27.24 15.24
N SER A 115 0.37 26.87 14.84
CA SER A 115 -0.33 25.68 15.32
C SER A 115 -0.25 24.49 14.35
N ILE A 116 0.50 24.59 13.25
CA ILE A 116 0.64 23.51 12.25
C ILE A 116 1.08 22.20 12.90
N GLY A 117 2.10 22.25 13.78
CA GLY A 117 2.64 21.07 14.47
C GLY A 117 1.69 20.42 15.49
N SER A 118 0.51 21.00 15.74
CA SER A 118 -0.53 20.41 16.60
C SER A 118 -1.50 19.49 15.86
N LEU A 119 -1.45 19.49 14.52
CA LEU A 119 -2.25 18.60 13.69
C LEU A 119 -1.64 17.21 13.66
N ASP A 120 -2.50 16.20 13.66
CA ASP A 120 -2.09 14.81 13.48
C ASP A 120 -3.10 14.10 12.57
N LEU A 121 -2.91 12.81 12.31
CA LEU A 121 -3.77 12.07 11.39
C LEU A 121 -4.17 10.74 11.98
N LYS A 122 -5.47 10.47 11.99
CA LYS A 122 -6.02 9.16 12.35
C LYS A 122 -6.78 8.56 11.17
N PHE A 123 -6.87 7.24 11.18
CA PHE A 123 -7.62 6.49 10.19
C PHE A 123 -8.63 5.55 10.86
N VAL A 124 -9.76 5.33 10.21
CA VAL A 124 -10.65 4.21 10.50
C VAL A 124 -10.72 3.34 9.25
N ALA A 125 -10.44 2.06 9.41
CA ALA A 125 -10.51 1.06 8.35
C ALA A 125 -11.49 -0.05 8.74
N HIS A 126 -12.46 -0.27 7.85
CA HIS A 126 -13.50 -1.27 8.01
C HIS A 126 -13.62 -2.14 6.76
N TYR A 127 -13.92 -3.43 6.93
CA TYR A 127 -14.31 -4.30 5.83
C TYR A 127 -15.79 -4.63 5.99
N GLY A 128 -16.59 -4.35 4.97
CA GLY A 128 -18.03 -4.52 5.03
C GLY A 128 -18.70 -4.38 3.68
N SER A 129 -20.02 -4.28 3.73
CA SER A 129 -20.91 -4.20 2.58
C SER A 129 -21.35 -2.76 2.29
N PHE A 130 -21.39 -2.38 1.02
CA PHE A 130 -21.85 -1.06 0.61
C PHE A 130 -22.44 -1.10 -0.81
N VAL A 131 -23.31 -0.16 -1.11
CA VAL A 131 -23.79 0.10 -2.47
C VAL A 131 -23.04 1.32 -3.00
N ALA A 132 -22.42 1.19 -4.17
CA ALA A 132 -21.70 2.28 -4.82
C ALA A 132 -22.55 2.86 -5.95
N GLN A 133 -22.96 4.12 -5.81
CA GLN A 133 -23.79 4.82 -6.78
C GLN A 133 -22.97 5.85 -7.54
N ARG A 134 -23.18 5.95 -8.85
CA ARG A 134 -22.61 7.02 -9.68
C ARG A 134 -23.65 8.11 -9.88
N GLY A 135 -23.43 9.27 -9.27
CA GLY A 135 -24.25 10.47 -9.45
C GLY A 135 -23.58 11.49 -10.37
N ALA A 136 -24.28 12.60 -10.62
CA ALA A 136 -23.75 13.71 -11.42
C ALA A 136 -22.52 14.40 -10.78
N GLY A 137 -22.30 14.22 -9.47
CA GLY A 137 -21.19 14.79 -8.70
C GLY A 137 -20.03 13.84 -8.41
N GLY A 138 -20.07 12.59 -8.89
CA GLY A 138 -19.04 11.58 -8.61
C GLY A 138 -19.62 10.26 -8.11
N GLU A 139 -18.76 9.44 -7.51
CA GLU A 139 -19.14 8.19 -6.84
C GLU A 139 -19.49 8.47 -5.38
N ASP A 140 -20.63 7.95 -4.93
CA ASP A 140 -21.01 7.92 -3.52
C ASP A 140 -21.24 6.48 -3.07
N VAL A 141 -21.09 6.23 -1.77
CA VAL A 141 -21.35 4.92 -1.17
C VAL A 141 -22.35 5.03 -0.04
N ALA A 142 -23.23 4.04 0.06
CA ALA A 142 -24.26 3.99 1.09
C ALA A 142 -24.39 2.59 1.67
N GLY A 143 -24.73 2.51 2.96
CA GLY A 143 -24.96 1.25 3.67
C GLY A 143 -24.77 1.38 5.18
N PRO A 144 -25.21 0.38 5.97
CA PRO A 144 -24.98 0.36 7.41
C PRO A 144 -23.50 0.46 7.79
N ASP A 145 -22.63 -0.22 7.05
CA ASP A 145 -21.18 -0.23 7.30
C ASP A 145 -20.51 1.12 6.99
N VAL A 146 -21.07 1.88 6.04
CA VAL A 146 -20.68 3.27 5.79
C VAL A 146 -21.03 4.13 7.01
N ILE A 147 -22.26 4.03 7.51
CA ILE A 147 -22.69 4.77 8.71
C ILE A 147 -21.81 4.42 9.91
N LEU A 148 -21.47 3.14 10.10
CA LEU A 148 -20.58 2.67 11.15
C LEU A 148 -19.21 3.37 11.08
N VAL A 149 -18.56 3.37 9.90
CA VAL A 149 -17.21 3.94 9.77
C VAL A 149 -17.18 5.44 10.08
N HIS A 150 -18.22 6.20 9.72
CA HIS A 150 -18.33 7.62 10.07
C HIS A 150 -18.55 7.83 11.57
N ARG A 151 -19.32 6.95 12.24
CA ARG A 151 -19.49 7.03 13.70
C ARG A 151 -18.20 6.75 14.45
N LEU A 152 -17.42 5.79 13.96
CA LEU A 152 -16.13 5.41 14.52
C LEU A 152 -15.08 6.53 14.47
N LEU A 153 -15.27 7.59 13.68
CA LEU A 153 -14.42 8.79 13.75
C LEU A 153 -14.51 9.47 15.13
N LYS A 154 -15.68 9.39 15.78
CA LYS A 154 -15.90 9.86 17.14
C LYS A 154 -15.73 8.69 18.10
N ASN A 155 -14.48 8.34 18.37
CA ASN A 155 -14.09 7.28 19.29
C ASN A 155 -13.34 7.85 20.51
N THR A 156 -12.99 6.97 21.44
CA THR A 156 -12.33 7.25 22.72
C THR A 156 -10.86 6.79 22.76
N ILE A 157 -10.26 6.47 21.61
CA ILE A 157 -8.91 5.89 21.53
C ILE A 157 -7.90 6.88 22.11
N THR A 158 -7.88 8.11 21.62
CA THR A 158 -6.93 9.13 22.07
C THR A 158 -7.07 9.43 23.56
N GLU A 159 -8.30 9.51 24.08
CA GLU A 159 -8.55 9.74 25.51
C GLU A 159 -8.08 8.58 26.39
N ARG A 160 -8.16 7.33 25.90
CA ARG A 160 -7.78 6.13 26.67
C ARG A 160 -6.30 5.79 26.57
N THR A 161 -5.70 5.99 25.40
CA THR A 161 -4.32 5.52 25.10
C THR A 161 -3.31 6.66 25.06
N GLY A 162 -3.76 7.91 24.88
CA GLY A 162 -2.88 9.05 24.64
C GLY A 162 -2.32 9.12 23.22
N ILE A 163 -2.70 8.20 22.32
CA ILE A 163 -2.19 8.13 20.95
C ILE A 163 -2.95 9.14 20.07
N GLY A 164 -2.21 10.06 19.46
CA GLY A 164 -2.75 11.08 18.55
C GLY A 164 -2.87 10.61 17.09
N ALA A 165 -1.93 9.77 16.65
CA ALA A 165 -1.89 9.19 15.31
C ALA A 165 -2.00 7.67 15.34
N TYR A 166 -3.06 7.17 14.71
CA TYR A 166 -3.34 5.75 14.70
C TYR A 166 -4.18 5.33 13.50
N VAL A 167 -4.22 4.02 13.26
CA VAL A 167 -5.28 3.38 12.48
C VAL A 167 -6.15 2.55 13.43
N PHE A 168 -7.46 2.78 13.41
CA PHE A 168 -8.42 1.87 14.02
C PHE A 168 -8.93 0.88 12.98
N PHE A 169 -8.53 -0.38 13.11
CA PHE A 169 -9.04 -1.48 12.31
C PHE A 169 -10.18 -2.14 13.07
N THR A 170 -11.39 -2.11 12.50
CA THR A 170 -12.51 -2.90 13.04
C THR A 170 -12.20 -4.40 12.99
N GLY A 171 -12.86 -5.21 13.83
CA GLY A 171 -12.69 -6.66 13.84
C GLY A 171 -12.84 -7.29 12.45
N ALA A 172 -13.86 -6.87 11.69
CA ALA A 172 -14.08 -7.32 10.32
C ALA A 172 -12.91 -6.98 9.38
N CYS A 173 -12.24 -5.83 9.59
CA CYS A 173 -11.04 -5.49 8.83
C CYS A 173 -9.83 -6.32 9.28
N MET A 174 -9.67 -6.55 10.59
CA MET A 174 -8.57 -7.36 11.14
C MET A 174 -8.57 -8.79 10.59
N GLU A 175 -9.74 -9.38 10.35
CA GLU A 175 -9.88 -10.70 9.71
C GLU A 175 -9.32 -10.76 8.27
N ARG A 176 -9.12 -9.60 7.64
CA ARG A 176 -8.56 -9.48 6.29
C ARG A 176 -7.10 -9.06 6.27
N LEU A 177 -6.50 -8.77 7.42
CA LEU A 177 -5.08 -8.42 7.55
C LEU A 177 -4.22 -9.68 7.74
N PRO A 178 -2.88 -9.57 7.62
CA PRO A 178 -2.00 -10.71 7.88
C PRO A 178 -2.27 -11.32 9.27
N PRO A 179 -2.39 -12.66 9.38
CA PRO A 179 -2.86 -13.31 10.62
C PRO A 179 -1.90 -13.15 11.81
N HIS A 180 -0.63 -12.83 11.55
CA HIS A 180 0.40 -12.60 12.57
C HIS A 180 0.60 -11.11 12.88
N PHE A 181 -0.22 -10.23 12.29
CA PHE A 181 -0.20 -8.81 12.60
C PHE A 181 -1.05 -8.53 13.83
N GLU A 182 -0.43 -8.67 15.00
CA GLU A 182 -1.08 -8.49 16.29
C GLU A 182 -1.04 -7.03 16.74
N LEU A 183 -2.20 -6.50 17.13
CA LEU A 183 -2.38 -5.11 17.55
C LEU A 183 -3.15 -5.04 18.88
N PRO A 184 -2.90 -4.02 19.72
CA PRO A 184 -3.70 -3.76 20.92
C PRO A 184 -5.18 -3.65 20.60
N LYS A 185 -6.00 -4.46 21.28
CA LYS A 185 -7.46 -4.48 21.10
C LYS A 185 -8.10 -3.22 21.68
N HIS A 186 -9.17 -2.78 21.03
CA HIS A 186 -10.00 -1.66 21.48
C HIS A 186 -11.46 -1.91 21.12
N SER A 187 -12.38 -1.40 21.93
CA SER A 187 -13.81 -1.44 21.62
C SER A 187 -14.49 -0.10 21.88
N GLU A 188 -15.46 0.18 21.02
CA GLU A 188 -16.37 1.32 21.09
C GLU A 188 -17.81 0.83 21.17
N ASN A 189 -18.68 1.59 21.82
CA ASN A 189 -20.10 1.22 21.95
C ASN A 189 -20.97 2.38 21.48
N TYR A 190 -21.87 2.10 20.54
CA TYR A 190 -22.83 3.07 20.02
C TYR A 190 -24.24 2.48 20.03
N GLU A 191 -25.23 3.28 20.43
CA GLU A 191 -26.63 2.85 20.56
C GLU A 191 -27.18 2.10 19.33
N SER A 192 -26.81 2.53 18.12
CA SER A 192 -27.34 1.94 16.88
C SER A 192 -26.54 0.75 16.32
N PHE A 193 -25.35 0.47 16.86
CA PHE A 193 -24.45 -0.58 16.36
C PHE A 193 -23.96 -1.55 17.45
N GLY A 194 -24.29 -1.28 18.71
CA GLY A 194 -23.77 -2.02 19.86
C GLY A 194 -22.26 -1.84 20.01
N GLU A 195 -21.63 -2.87 20.59
CA GLU A 195 -20.18 -2.91 20.73
C GLU A 195 -19.51 -3.24 19.39
N THR A 196 -18.66 -2.33 18.94
CA THR A 196 -17.75 -2.54 17.81
C THR A 196 -16.34 -2.75 18.35
N SER A 197 -15.85 -3.98 18.25
CA SER A 197 -14.48 -4.34 18.61
C SER A 197 -13.53 -4.18 17.42
N GLY A 198 -12.26 -4.00 17.72
CA GLY A 198 -11.20 -3.86 16.74
C GLY A 198 -9.83 -3.80 17.39
N ALA A 199 -8.86 -3.25 16.68
CA ALA A 199 -7.52 -3.05 17.16
C ALA A 199 -6.94 -1.71 16.68
N VAL A 200 -5.99 -1.18 17.45
CA VAL A 200 -5.36 0.13 17.23
C VAL A 200 -3.92 -0.09 16.79
N HIS A 201 -3.56 0.47 15.64
CA HIS A 201 -2.19 0.55 15.14
C HIS A 201 -1.62 1.93 15.45
N ASP A 202 -0.65 2.02 16.36
CA ASP A 202 0.05 3.27 16.68
C ASP A 202 1.04 3.61 15.55
N LEU A 203 0.85 4.78 14.93
CA LEU A 203 1.67 5.21 13.80
C LEU A 203 2.93 5.97 14.23
N GLY A 204 3.04 6.38 15.50
CA GLY A 204 4.22 7.05 16.04
C GLY A 204 5.50 6.22 15.94
N PRO A 205 5.52 4.99 16.47
CA PRO A 205 6.67 4.08 16.32
C PRO A 205 7.01 3.76 14.86
N VAL A 206 5.98 3.64 13.99
CA VAL A 206 6.17 3.38 12.56
C VAL A 206 6.86 4.56 11.86
N LEU A 207 6.44 5.79 12.16
CA LEU A 207 7.06 7.01 11.65
C LEU A 207 8.54 7.07 12.03
N GLU A 208 8.86 6.80 13.30
CA GLU A 208 10.24 6.83 13.78
C GLU A 208 11.09 5.74 13.10
N GLN A 209 10.57 4.52 12.99
CA GLN A 209 11.22 3.43 12.28
C GLN A 209 11.51 3.82 10.81
N MET A 210 10.52 4.38 10.10
CA MET A 210 10.69 4.80 8.71
C MET A 210 11.75 5.89 8.54
N ARG A 211 11.86 6.82 9.51
CA ARG A 211 12.88 7.88 9.55
C ARG A 211 14.29 7.34 9.82
N GLN A 212 14.42 6.36 10.71
CA GLN A 212 15.72 5.79 11.10
C GLN A 212 16.24 4.74 10.11
N GLN A 213 15.36 4.09 9.35
CA GLN A 213 15.73 3.00 8.46
C GLN A 213 16.80 3.42 7.45
N ARG A 214 17.94 2.72 7.46
CA ARG A 214 19.03 2.94 6.52
C ARG A 214 18.60 2.58 5.11
N ARG A 215 18.98 3.42 4.15
CA ARG A 215 18.75 3.14 2.72
C ARG A 215 19.78 2.14 2.19
N GLU A 216 19.32 0.93 1.87
CA GLU A 216 20.07 -0.08 1.10
C GLU A 216 19.44 -0.16 -0.29
N TYR A 217 20.14 0.37 -1.29
CA TYR A 217 19.58 0.56 -2.62
C TYR A 217 20.66 0.36 -3.69
N VAL A 218 20.36 -0.44 -4.72
CA VAL A 218 21.21 -0.60 -5.90
C VAL A 218 20.80 0.43 -6.96
N SER A 219 21.64 1.44 -7.19
CA SER A 219 21.43 2.43 -8.24
C SER A 219 21.72 1.86 -9.63
N ALA A 220 21.23 2.52 -10.69
CA ALA A 220 21.53 2.14 -12.07
C ALA A 220 23.04 2.11 -12.35
N GLU A 221 23.79 3.10 -11.86
CA GLU A 221 25.26 3.15 -12.00
C GLU A 221 25.98 2.04 -11.20
N GLY A 222 25.40 1.65 -10.07
CA GLY A 222 25.95 0.60 -9.20
C GLY A 222 25.52 -0.81 -9.56
N ALA A 223 24.61 -0.96 -10.53
CA ALA A 223 24.05 -2.24 -10.94
C ALA A 223 24.99 -2.96 -11.92
N ASP A 224 25.19 -4.26 -11.70
CA ASP A 224 25.88 -5.12 -12.66
C ASP A 224 24.89 -5.70 -13.70
N TYR A 225 23.60 -5.64 -13.41
CA TYR A 225 22.48 -5.97 -14.31
C TYR A 225 21.26 -5.11 -13.99
N GLU A 226 20.54 -4.68 -15.02
CA GLU A 226 19.25 -4.00 -14.91
C GLU A 226 18.26 -4.53 -15.96
N ALA A 227 17.03 -4.79 -15.52
CA ALA A 227 15.89 -5.07 -16.37
C ALA A 227 14.77 -4.09 -16.04
N THR A 228 14.08 -3.60 -17.06
CA THR A 228 12.99 -2.63 -16.90
C THR A 228 11.74 -3.11 -17.62
N ILE A 229 10.61 -3.03 -16.92
CA ILE A 229 9.28 -3.32 -17.41
C ILE A 229 8.42 -2.08 -17.20
N GLU A 230 7.65 -1.72 -18.20
CA GLU A 230 6.72 -0.60 -18.14
C GLU A 230 5.29 -1.13 -18.26
N VAL A 231 4.43 -0.75 -17.32
CA VAL A 231 3.03 -1.17 -17.24
C VAL A 231 2.10 0.04 -17.02
N PRO A 232 0.87 0.03 -17.57
CA PRO A 232 -0.06 1.15 -17.50
C PRO A 232 -0.86 1.17 -16.17
N TYR A 233 -0.24 0.72 -15.08
CA TYR A 233 -0.86 0.64 -13.76
C TYR A 233 -0.02 1.40 -12.73
N PRO A 234 -0.64 2.01 -11.71
CA PRO A 234 0.05 2.83 -10.72
C PRO A 234 0.87 1.98 -9.74
N PRO A 235 1.90 2.56 -9.07
CA PRO A 235 2.81 1.79 -8.23
C PRO A 235 2.13 0.95 -7.14
N PRO A 236 1.10 1.43 -6.42
CA PRO A 236 0.42 0.62 -5.42
C PRO A 236 -0.31 -0.62 -5.95
N VAL A 237 -0.71 -0.62 -7.22
CA VAL A 237 -1.28 -1.80 -7.88
C VAL A 237 -0.16 -2.76 -8.25
N VAL A 238 0.88 -2.26 -8.91
CA VAL A 238 2.02 -3.09 -9.36
C VAL A 238 2.77 -3.70 -8.19
N TRP A 239 2.90 -2.96 -7.08
CA TRP A 239 3.56 -3.40 -5.84
C TRP A 239 3.11 -4.79 -5.41
N GLN A 240 1.79 -5.02 -5.38
CA GLN A 240 1.17 -6.27 -4.96
C GLN A 240 1.66 -7.47 -5.79
N TYR A 241 1.91 -7.27 -7.09
CA TYR A 241 2.37 -8.32 -8.00
C TYR A 241 3.87 -8.59 -7.91
N VAL A 242 4.63 -7.67 -7.30
CA VAL A 242 6.08 -7.78 -7.15
C VAL A 242 6.42 -8.38 -5.78
N VAL A 243 5.69 -8.01 -4.74
CA VAL A 243 5.96 -8.45 -3.37
C VAL A 243 5.35 -9.81 -3.04
N ASP A 244 4.13 -10.08 -3.51
CA ASP A 244 3.47 -11.38 -3.35
C ASP A 244 4.21 -12.43 -4.19
N PRO A 245 4.75 -13.52 -3.59
CA PRO A 245 5.46 -14.55 -4.35
C PRO A 245 4.58 -15.31 -5.33
N VAL A 246 3.30 -15.55 -5.01
CA VAL A 246 2.35 -16.23 -5.91
C VAL A 246 2.22 -15.40 -7.18
N GLN A 247 1.99 -14.09 -7.02
CA GLN A 247 1.89 -13.18 -8.15
C GLN A 247 3.22 -13.05 -8.88
N ARG A 248 4.33 -12.93 -8.15
CA ARG A 248 5.67 -12.85 -8.73
C ARG A 248 6.02 -14.10 -9.55
N LEU A 249 5.59 -15.29 -9.15
CA LEU A 249 5.76 -16.51 -9.94
C LEU A 249 4.98 -16.46 -11.27
N ARG A 250 3.77 -15.87 -11.31
CA ARG A 250 2.96 -15.78 -12.55
C ARG A 250 3.70 -15.07 -13.69
N TRP A 251 4.57 -14.11 -13.37
CA TRP A 251 5.22 -13.27 -14.38
C TRP A 251 6.75 -13.30 -14.39
N ALA A 252 7.41 -13.39 -13.25
CA ALA A 252 8.88 -13.34 -13.18
C ALA A 252 9.53 -14.71 -13.41
N CYS A 253 8.74 -15.79 -13.45
CA CYS A 253 9.24 -17.16 -13.52
C CYS A 253 8.66 -17.91 -14.74
N VAL A 254 9.50 -18.76 -15.35
CA VAL A 254 9.08 -19.65 -16.45
C VAL A 254 8.31 -20.86 -15.91
N LEU A 255 8.65 -21.31 -14.70
CA LEU A 255 7.93 -22.37 -13.99
C LEU A 255 6.99 -21.73 -12.99
N PHE A 256 5.70 -21.93 -13.19
CA PHE A 256 4.67 -21.57 -12.24
C PHE A 256 4.29 -22.83 -11.45
N ASP A 257 4.56 -22.82 -10.14
CA ASP A 257 3.99 -23.78 -9.20
C ASP A 257 2.80 -23.12 -8.48
N LYS A 258 1.68 -23.85 -8.36
CA LYS A 258 0.51 -23.40 -7.61
C LYS A 258 0.73 -23.43 -6.10
N ASN A 259 1.78 -24.10 -5.64
CA ASN A 259 2.25 -24.13 -4.26
C ASN A 259 3.64 -23.49 -4.16
N PRO A 260 3.75 -22.14 -4.26
CA PRO A 260 5.04 -21.46 -4.08
C PRO A 260 5.67 -21.80 -2.74
N ASP A 261 7.00 -21.68 -2.70
CA ASP A 261 7.73 -21.55 -1.44
C ASP A 261 7.09 -20.48 -0.55
N THR A 262 6.78 -20.83 0.70
CA THR A 262 6.18 -19.91 1.66
C THR A 262 7.13 -18.76 2.01
N VAL A 263 6.62 -17.53 2.03
CA VAL A 263 7.34 -16.39 2.62
C VAL A 263 7.44 -16.61 4.12
N ALA A 264 8.65 -16.64 4.64
CA ALA A 264 8.83 -16.45 6.07
C ALA A 264 8.67 -14.96 6.36
N ARG A 265 7.57 -14.61 7.03
CA ARG A 265 7.30 -13.25 7.51
C ARG A 265 8.36 -12.85 8.55
N ASN A 266 8.56 -11.55 8.73
CA ASN A 266 9.44 -11.03 9.78
C ASN A 266 8.84 -11.21 11.18
N GLU A 267 9.56 -10.75 12.22
CA GLU A 267 9.15 -10.86 13.62
C GLU A 267 7.79 -10.19 13.94
N HIS A 268 7.32 -9.31 13.07
CA HIS A 268 6.03 -8.61 13.19
C HIS A 268 4.94 -9.22 12.28
N GLY A 269 5.18 -10.38 11.67
CA GLY A 269 4.22 -11.03 10.79
C GLY A 269 4.08 -10.40 9.40
N ARG A 270 5.03 -9.54 8.98
CA ARG A 270 4.99 -8.74 7.75
C ARG A 270 6.00 -9.22 6.70
N ALA A 271 5.81 -8.83 5.44
CA ALA A 271 6.74 -9.12 4.32
C ALA A 271 7.98 -8.22 4.31
N GLY A 272 8.02 -7.16 5.12
CA GLY A 272 9.09 -6.16 5.15
C GLY A 272 10.44 -6.66 5.65
N VAL A 273 11.30 -5.74 6.11
CA VAL A 273 12.68 -6.04 6.56
C VAL A 273 12.71 -7.25 7.51
N GLY A 274 13.65 -8.17 7.24
CA GLY A 274 13.78 -9.47 7.92
C GLY A 274 12.93 -10.60 7.33
N GLY A 275 11.97 -10.28 6.45
CA GLY A 275 11.20 -11.26 5.70
C GLY A 275 12.10 -12.04 4.74
N LYS A 276 11.84 -13.34 4.58
CA LYS A 276 12.65 -14.23 3.75
C LYS A 276 11.79 -14.92 2.70
N VAL A 277 12.32 -15.00 1.50
CA VAL A 277 11.68 -15.70 0.39
C VAL A 277 12.64 -16.70 -0.22
N HIS A 278 12.21 -17.96 -0.25
CA HIS A 278 12.83 -18.97 -1.08
C HIS A 278 12.14 -18.95 -2.45
N CYS A 279 12.89 -19.07 -3.54
CA CYS A 279 12.32 -19.21 -4.86
C CYS A 279 12.98 -20.37 -5.59
N ASN A 280 12.21 -21.43 -5.81
CA ASN A 280 12.58 -22.52 -6.70
C ASN A 280 12.29 -22.16 -8.16
N HIS A 281 13.33 -21.76 -8.89
CA HIS A 281 13.26 -21.38 -10.30
C HIS A 281 13.56 -22.55 -11.26
N GLY A 282 13.26 -23.80 -10.91
CA GLY A 282 13.57 -24.98 -11.73
C GLY A 282 15.07 -25.25 -11.84
N PRO A 283 15.78 -24.83 -12.90
CA PRO A 283 17.24 -24.91 -12.98
C PRO A 283 18.00 -23.98 -12.03
N ALA A 284 17.36 -23.24 -11.11
CA ALA A 284 18.06 -22.46 -10.09
C ALA A 284 17.26 -22.38 -8.79
N GLU A 285 17.95 -22.30 -7.65
CA GLU A 285 17.37 -22.00 -6.34
C GLU A 285 17.92 -20.66 -5.86
N ALA A 286 17.06 -19.83 -5.28
CA ALA A 286 17.45 -18.55 -4.71
C ALA A 286 16.88 -18.38 -3.31
N TYR A 287 17.75 -18.00 -2.37
CA TYR A 287 17.38 -17.62 -1.01
C TYR A 287 17.55 -16.12 -0.86
N ARG A 288 16.49 -15.42 -0.47
CA ARG A 288 16.44 -13.96 -0.36
C ARG A 288 15.95 -13.53 1.01
N GLU A 289 16.52 -12.45 1.52
CA GLU A 289 16.11 -11.75 2.73
C GLU A 289 15.89 -10.27 2.39
N VAL A 290 14.80 -9.69 2.87
CA VAL A 290 14.47 -8.27 2.72
C VAL A 290 15.34 -7.47 3.67
N ILE A 291 16.17 -6.59 3.11
CA ILE A 291 17.10 -5.75 3.87
C ILE A 291 16.73 -4.26 3.86
N ASP A 292 15.86 -3.85 2.93
CA ASP A 292 15.25 -2.51 2.92
C ASP A 292 13.87 -2.60 2.27
N TRP A 293 12.92 -1.83 2.81
CA TRP A 293 11.51 -1.89 2.48
C TRP A 293 10.93 -0.48 2.47
N ARG A 294 10.54 0.01 1.28
CA ARG A 294 9.89 1.31 1.08
C ARG A 294 8.63 1.08 0.23
N PRO A 295 7.48 0.81 0.87
CA PRO A 295 6.26 0.46 0.15
C PRO A 295 5.95 1.40 -1.01
N PHE A 296 5.55 0.81 -2.13
CA PHE A 296 5.21 1.47 -3.40
C PHE A 296 6.35 2.22 -4.12
N ASN A 297 7.54 2.28 -3.54
CA ASN A 297 8.72 2.90 -4.15
C ASN A 297 9.77 1.85 -4.51
N TYR A 298 10.29 1.11 -3.53
CA TYR A 298 11.24 0.04 -3.79
C TYR A 298 11.38 -0.90 -2.59
N PHE A 299 11.95 -2.06 -2.84
CA PHE A 299 12.51 -2.91 -1.79
C PHE A 299 13.82 -3.54 -2.27
N THR A 300 14.67 -3.87 -1.31
CA THR A 300 15.98 -4.45 -1.57
C THR A 300 16.11 -5.77 -0.84
N LEU A 301 16.56 -6.77 -1.58
CA LEU A 301 16.81 -8.11 -1.10
C LEU A 301 18.31 -8.38 -1.10
N ARG A 302 18.78 -9.11 -0.10
CA ARG A 302 20.08 -9.76 -0.11
C ARG A 302 19.85 -11.25 -0.28
N GLY A 303 20.63 -11.89 -1.14
CA GLY A 303 20.41 -13.30 -1.39
C GLY A 303 21.58 -14.03 -2.01
N LEU A 304 21.38 -15.32 -2.11
CA LEU A 304 22.26 -16.26 -2.79
C LEU A 304 21.49 -16.86 -3.96
N ALA A 305 22.03 -16.76 -5.18
CA ALA A 305 21.53 -17.49 -6.33
C ALA A 305 22.44 -18.68 -6.65
N GLN A 306 21.85 -19.86 -6.80
CA GLN A 306 22.53 -21.09 -7.18
C GLN A 306 21.85 -21.71 -8.41
N PHE A 307 22.60 -21.90 -9.49
CA PHE A 307 22.12 -22.63 -10.67
C PHE A 307 22.28 -24.14 -10.46
N ARG A 308 21.20 -24.91 -10.64
CA ARG A 308 21.21 -26.38 -10.60
C ARG A 308 21.96 -26.93 -11.82
N GLY A 309 22.90 -27.85 -11.58
CA GLY A 309 23.52 -28.69 -12.61
C GLY A 309 24.81 -28.16 -13.27
N GLY A 310 25.52 -27.18 -12.71
CA GLY A 310 26.76 -26.67 -13.33
C GLY A 310 27.86 -26.23 -12.36
N PHE A 311 29.10 -26.10 -12.89
CA PHE A 311 30.31 -25.60 -12.22
C PHE A 311 30.25 -24.10 -11.83
N ILE A 312 29.07 -23.47 -11.86
CA ILE A 312 28.88 -22.05 -11.54
C ILE A 312 28.64 -21.95 -10.03
N PRO A 313 29.58 -21.36 -9.26
CA PRO A 313 29.44 -21.27 -7.82
C PRO A 313 28.25 -20.38 -7.46
N ALA A 314 27.64 -20.67 -6.31
CA ALA A 314 26.59 -19.82 -5.76
C ALA A 314 27.10 -18.38 -5.56
N ARG A 315 26.27 -17.40 -5.92
CA ARG A 315 26.66 -16.00 -5.93
C ARG A 315 25.84 -15.20 -4.94
N GLN A 316 26.52 -14.50 -4.03
CA GLN A 316 25.87 -13.52 -3.19
C GLN A 316 25.62 -12.24 -3.97
N MET A 317 24.40 -11.73 -3.86
CA MET A 317 23.95 -10.55 -4.56
C MET A 317 23.03 -9.70 -3.69
N VAL A 318 22.94 -8.44 -4.05
CA VAL A 318 21.93 -7.51 -3.59
C VAL A 318 21.09 -7.13 -4.81
N GLU A 319 19.77 -7.20 -4.68
CA GLU A 319 18.85 -6.83 -5.75
C GLU A 319 17.83 -5.82 -5.25
N THR A 320 17.50 -4.84 -6.08
CA THR A 320 16.49 -3.82 -5.79
C THR A 320 15.41 -3.89 -6.86
N PHE A 321 14.16 -3.99 -6.42
CA PHE A 321 12.99 -3.75 -7.26
C PHE A 321 12.52 -2.33 -6.98
N GLU A 322 12.53 -1.47 -8.00
CA GLU A 322 12.09 -0.07 -7.93
C GLU A 322 10.85 0.13 -8.81
N LEU A 323 9.85 0.82 -8.27
CA LEU A 323 8.63 1.23 -8.94
C LEU A 323 8.65 2.75 -9.06
N ALA A 324 9.00 3.25 -10.23
CA ALA A 324 8.96 4.68 -10.51
C ALA A 324 7.63 5.07 -11.19
N PRO A 325 6.85 6.00 -10.63
CA PRO A 325 5.65 6.50 -11.29
C PRO A 325 6.00 7.21 -12.60
N ARG A 326 5.11 7.09 -13.58
CA ARG A 326 5.22 7.75 -14.89
C ARG A 326 4.20 8.88 -15.01
N ALA A 327 4.50 9.83 -15.91
CA ALA A 327 3.62 10.97 -16.17
C ALA A 327 2.23 10.59 -16.69
N ASP A 328 2.09 9.41 -17.31
CA ASP A 328 0.82 8.85 -17.81
C ASP A 328 0.05 8.04 -16.75
N GLY A 329 0.48 8.06 -15.49
CA GLY A 329 -0.13 7.28 -14.40
C GLY A 329 0.32 5.82 -14.33
N GLY A 330 1.17 5.36 -15.27
CA GLY A 330 1.76 4.03 -15.25
C GLY A 330 2.96 3.90 -14.30
N THR A 331 3.57 2.72 -14.30
CA THR A 331 4.76 2.42 -13.49
C THR A 331 5.88 1.90 -14.37
N ARG A 332 7.10 2.36 -14.11
CA ARG A 332 8.34 1.74 -14.57
C ARG A 332 8.91 0.88 -13.43
N LEU A 333 8.77 -0.43 -13.57
CA LEU A 333 9.37 -1.43 -12.69
C LEU A 333 10.80 -1.71 -13.15
N SER A 334 11.79 -1.41 -12.32
CA SER A 334 13.20 -1.69 -12.57
C SER A 334 13.70 -2.74 -11.59
N TRP A 335 14.30 -3.81 -12.08
CA TRP A 335 14.97 -4.82 -11.28
C TRP A 335 16.47 -4.70 -11.51
N ARG A 336 17.21 -4.33 -10.46
CA ARG A 336 18.65 -4.12 -10.49
C ARG A 336 19.34 -5.13 -9.61
N ILE A 337 20.45 -5.67 -10.07
CA ILE A 337 21.24 -6.66 -9.34
C ILE A 337 22.69 -6.18 -9.26
N ARG A 338 23.28 -6.30 -8.08
CA ARG A 338 24.70 -6.09 -7.82
C ARG A 338 25.30 -7.29 -7.10
N PHE A 339 26.38 -7.84 -7.64
CA PHE A 339 27.10 -8.95 -7.02
C PHE A 339 28.03 -8.43 -5.92
N LEU A 340 28.19 -9.23 -4.85
CA LEU A 340 29.15 -8.90 -3.79
C LEU A 340 30.59 -9.23 -4.20
N ASP A 341 30.81 -10.36 -4.90
CA ASP A 341 32.09 -10.66 -5.53
C ASP A 341 32.16 -10.02 -6.93
N ARG A 342 32.95 -8.95 -7.04
CA ARG A 342 33.19 -8.21 -8.29
C ARG A 342 34.59 -8.46 -8.87
N SER A 343 35.21 -9.59 -8.56
CA SER A 343 36.47 -10.01 -9.20
C SER A 343 36.32 -10.09 -10.72
N ARG A 344 37.43 -9.94 -11.47
CA ARG A 344 37.41 -9.95 -12.95
C ARG A 344 36.77 -11.23 -13.50
N PHE A 345 37.07 -12.38 -12.90
CA PHE A 345 36.48 -13.66 -13.24
C PHE A 345 34.96 -13.67 -12.99
N SER A 346 34.51 -13.18 -11.83
CA SER A 346 33.08 -13.06 -11.51
C SER A 346 32.33 -12.22 -12.55
N MET A 347 32.86 -11.02 -12.86
CA MET A 347 32.24 -10.11 -13.82
C MET A 347 32.24 -10.67 -15.25
N LEU A 348 33.24 -11.45 -15.64
CA LEU A 348 33.28 -12.14 -16.94
C LEU A 348 32.18 -13.21 -17.03
N THR A 349 32.05 -14.05 -15.99
CA THR A 349 30.98 -15.08 -15.96
C THR A 349 29.59 -14.46 -15.97
N LEU A 350 29.41 -13.31 -15.31
CA LEU A 350 28.14 -12.59 -15.31
C LEU A 350 27.73 -12.14 -16.71
N LYS A 351 28.64 -11.53 -17.47
CA LYS A 351 28.34 -11.06 -18.84
C LYS A 351 27.83 -12.19 -19.73
N ALA A 352 28.32 -13.43 -19.55
CA ALA A 352 27.83 -14.58 -20.29
C ALA A 352 26.40 -14.97 -19.87
N ILE A 353 26.09 -14.93 -18.57
CA ILE A 353 24.76 -15.28 -18.03
C ILE A 353 23.71 -14.21 -18.35
N THR A 354 24.04 -12.92 -18.29
CA THR A 354 23.08 -11.84 -18.57
C THR A 354 22.58 -11.82 -20.01
N LEU A 355 23.34 -12.37 -20.97
CA LEU A 355 22.84 -12.61 -22.32
C LEU A 355 21.65 -13.60 -22.33
N LEU A 356 21.62 -14.58 -21.44
CA LEU A 356 20.49 -15.52 -21.30
C LEU A 356 19.27 -14.84 -20.67
N PHE A 357 19.47 -13.86 -19.77
CA PHE A 357 18.36 -13.12 -19.14
C PHE A 357 17.65 -12.15 -20.09
N ARG A 358 18.29 -11.70 -21.18
CA ARG A 358 17.68 -10.72 -22.12
C ARG A 358 16.37 -11.19 -22.74
N GLY A 359 16.22 -12.49 -23.02
CA GLY A 359 14.96 -13.06 -23.52
C GLY A 359 13.84 -13.10 -22.48
N GLY A 360 14.18 -13.16 -21.19
CA GLY A 360 13.22 -13.26 -20.08
C GLY A 360 12.47 -11.96 -19.78
N VAL A 361 13.05 -10.79 -20.08
CA VAL A 361 12.43 -9.48 -19.79
C VAL A 361 11.15 -9.27 -20.61
N GLY A 362 11.19 -9.60 -21.90
CA GLY A 362 10.01 -9.50 -22.77
C GLY A 362 8.90 -10.46 -22.36
N TYR A 363 9.26 -11.70 -22.01
CA TYR A 363 8.33 -12.68 -21.46
C TYR A 363 7.68 -12.19 -20.16
N GLY A 364 8.50 -11.71 -19.20
CA GLY A 364 8.02 -11.23 -17.91
C GLY A 364 7.11 -10.01 -18.03
N LYS A 365 7.42 -9.08 -18.95
CA LYS A 365 6.54 -7.94 -19.27
C LYS A 365 5.16 -8.42 -19.71
N ALA A 366 5.10 -9.28 -20.73
CA ALA A 366 3.83 -9.76 -21.28
C ALA A 366 3.00 -10.52 -20.23
N LYS A 367 3.65 -11.33 -19.38
CA LYS A 367 2.97 -12.06 -18.31
C LYS A 367 2.48 -11.16 -17.18
N LEU A 368 3.26 -10.15 -16.79
CA LEU A 368 2.83 -9.19 -15.76
C LEU A 368 1.62 -8.40 -16.24
N GLN A 369 1.65 -7.91 -17.49
CA GLN A 369 0.49 -7.22 -18.07
C GLN A 369 -0.74 -8.12 -18.13
N ALA A 370 -0.60 -9.36 -18.58
CA ALA A 370 -1.71 -10.32 -18.62
C ALA A 370 -2.30 -10.63 -17.23
N ALA A 371 -1.45 -10.82 -16.21
CA ALA A 371 -1.91 -11.06 -14.83
C ALA A 371 -2.68 -9.87 -14.27
N LEU A 372 -2.18 -8.64 -14.49
CA LEU A 372 -2.86 -7.41 -14.10
C LEU A 372 -4.20 -7.25 -14.82
N GLU A 373 -4.26 -7.48 -16.13
CA GLU A 373 -5.49 -7.37 -16.92
C GLU A 373 -6.54 -8.42 -16.50
N GLU A 374 -6.13 -9.67 -16.27
CA GLU A 374 -6.99 -10.76 -15.82
C GLU A 374 -7.66 -10.43 -14.48
N ASP A 375 -6.88 -10.02 -13.49
CA ASP A 375 -7.36 -9.77 -12.13
C ASP A 375 -8.20 -8.47 -12.07
N MET A 376 -7.86 -7.45 -12.87
CA MET A 376 -8.64 -6.22 -12.98
C MET A 376 -9.98 -6.42 -13.70
N ALA A 377 -10.02 -7.24 -14.76
CA ALA A 377 -11.27 -7.63 -15.40
C ALA A 377 -12.17 -8.42 -14.42
N ALA A 378 -11.58 -9.31 -13.62
CA ALA A 378 -12.32 -10.05 -12.60
C ALA A 378 -12.87 -9.15 -11.46
N ALA A 379 -12.17 -8.05 -11.13
CA ALA A 379 -12.59 -7.10 -10.10
C ALA A 379 -13.76 -6.20 -10.55
N LEU A 380 -13.92 -5.95 -11.86
CA LEU A 380 -14.99 -5.12 -12.42
C LEU A 380 -16.33 -5.88 -12.61
N GLY A 381 -16.35 -7.20 -12.42
CA GLY A 381 -17.53 -8.03 -12.70
C GLY A 381 -17.79 -8.19 -14.21
N PRO A 382 -18.66 -9.11 -14.63
CA PRO A 382 -19.02 -9.24 -16.05
C PRO A 382 -19.73 -7.95 -16.49
N THR A 383 -19.08 -7.21 -17.39
CA THR A 383 -19.73 -6.14 -18.15
C THR A 383 -20.72 -6.79 -19.10
N SER A 384 -22.02 -6.66 -18.82
CA SER A 384 -23.09 -7.09 -19.72
C SER A 384 -24.11 -5.98 -19.94
#